data_AF-A0A2V5T0W3-F1
#
_entry.id   AF-A0A2V5T0W3-F1
#
_cell.length_a   1.000
_cell.length_b   1.000
_cell.length_c   1.000
_cell.angle_alpha   90.00
_cell.angle_beta   90.00
_cell.angle_gamma   90.00
#
_symmetry.space_group_name_H-M   'P 1'
#
loop_
_entity.id
_entity.type
_entity.pdbx_description
1 polymer ?
#
loop_
_entity_poly.entity_id
_entity_poly.type
_entity_poly.pdbx_seq_one_letter_code
_entity_poly.pdbx_strand_id
1 'polypeptide(L)'
;MKHFFFAHVGLLLVFLTGSGCKKASVTPQPPLPVNVVTAIEKEANEWDEFTGRLEAVEFVEIRPRVSGHITEIRFNAGAIVKKGDLLYVIDPRPYQADFDRAAAEVERMDAQLKLAQIELNRAKELRDKNTISASEFDQKAATYQGSAAAKGSAEAAKNSAALNLEFTQIKSPIDGRVSDARITLGNLVQPGAGPESVLTTVVSVDPIYAKVDADENAVLKYVKLSEEGKRVSARTAQIPAFVELGNEADFPHEGYIDFVDNR
;
A
#
# COMPACT_ATOMS: atom_id res chain seq x y z
N MET A 1 45.37 81.34 -87.31
CA MET A 1 46.21 81.12 -88.50
C MET A 1 47.08 79.87 -88.29
N LYS A 2 48.01 79.54 -89.19
CA LYS A 2 48.45 78.15 -89.45
C LYS A 2 49.99 78.03 -89.43
N HIS A 3 50.52 76.88 -88.97
CA HIS A 3 51.96 76.51 -88.90
C HIS A 3 52.76 77.28 -87.82
N PHE A 4 53.80 76.74 -87.16
CA PHE A 4 54.91 75.85 -87.57
C PHE A 4 55.35 74.87 -86.45
N PHE A 5 55.86 73.67 -86.78
CA PHE A 5 57.26 73.24 -86.49
C PHE A 5 57.63 71.83 -87.01
N PHE A 6 58.95 71.58 -87.14
CA PHE A 6 59.69 70.39 -87.62
C PHE A 6 60.92 70.18 -86.68
N ALA A 7 61.58 69.04 -86.47
CA ALA A 7 61.47 67.62 -86.85
C ALA A 7 62.52 66.84 -85.97
N HIS A 8 62.70 65.51 -85.93
CA HIS A 8 62.10 64.37 -86.65
C HIS A 8 62.28 63.04 -85.86
N VAL A 9 62.01 61.91 -86.53
CA VAL A 9 62.58 60.54 -86.41
C VAL A 9 64.02 60.50 -85.83
N GLY A 10 64.50 59.52 -85.07
CA GLY A 10 64.05 58.18 -84.60
C GLY A 10 65.25 57.48 -83.91
N LEU A 11 65.28 56.21 -83.50
CA LEU A 11 64.36 55.06 -83.54
C LEU A 11 64.59 54.22 -82.27
N LEU A 12 63.56 53.51 -81.78
CA LEU A 12 63.57 52.76 -80.51
C LEU A 12 63.82 51.25 -80.70
N LEU A 13 64.63 50.63 -79.83
CA LEU A 13 64.63 49.18 -79.62
C LEU A 13 65.03 48.83 -78.17
N VAL A 14 64.35 47.83 -77.60
CA VAL A 14 64.34 47.49 -76.17
C VAL A 14 65.14 46.22 -75.91
N PHE A 15 65.87 46.17 -74.79
CA PHE A 15 66.30 44.92 -74.18
C PHE A 15 65.70 44.80 -72.77
N LEU A 16 65.01 43.69 -72.51
CA LEU A 16 64.17 43.53 -71.32
C LEU A 16 64.95 42.88 -70.17
N THR A 17 64.82 43.41 -68.95
CA THR A 17 65.54 42.91 -67.77
C THR A 17 64.94 41.60 -67.24
N GLY A 18 65.79 40.62 -66.95
CA GLY A 18 65.36 39.32 -66.41
C GLY A 18 64.98 39.38 -64.92
N SER A 19 63.78 38.90 -64.58
CA SER A 19 63.33 38.69 -63.20
C SER A 19 63.40 37.20 -62.83
N GLY A 20 64.21 36.86 -61.83
CA GLY A 20 64.44 35.47 -61.42
C GLY A 20 63.26 34.86 -60.66
N CYS A 21 62.75 33.72 -61.13
CA CYS A 21 61.66 33.00 -60.46
C CYS A 21 62.16 32.21 -59.23
N LYS A 22 62.09 32.81 -58.05
CA LYS A 22 62.28 32.10 -56.77
C LYS A 22 60.98 31.40 -56.36
N LYS A 23 60.97 30.06 -56.35
CA LYS A 23 59.94 29.31 -55.62
C LYS A 23 60.07 29.63 -54.13
N ALA A 24 59.01 30.15 -53.52
CA ALA A 24 58.94 30.31 -52.07
C ALA A 24 58.75 28.93 -51.43
N SER A 25 59.67 28.51 -50.56
CA SER A 25 59.49 27.37 -49.67
C SER A 25 58.56 27.77 -48.53
N VAL A 26 57.38 27.16 -48.44
CA VAL A 26 56.50 27.34 -47.27
C VAL A 26 57.16 26.67 -46.07
N THR A 27 57.54 27.46 -45.08
CA THR A 27 58.09 26.96 -43.81
C THR A 27 57.01 26.16 -43.07
N PRO A 28 57.29 24.96 -42.53
CA PRO A 28 56.34 24.26 -41.68
C PRO A 28 55.98 25.11 -40.46
N GLN A 29 54.74 25.56 -40.40
CA GLN A 29 54.24 26.33 -39.26
C GLN A 29 54.04 25.36 -38.07
N PRO A 30 54.45 25.73 -36.84
CA PRO A 30 54.27 24.85 -35.69
C PRO A 30 52.80 24.44 -35.51
N PRO A 31 52.51 23.18 -35.15
CA PRO A 31 51.13 22.74 -34.94
C PRO A 31 50.48 23.57 -33.84
N LEU A 32 49.30 24.12 -34.12
CA LEU A 32 48.54 24.89 -33.15
C LEU A 32 48.18 23.99 -31.96
N PRO A 33 48.37 24.44 -30.70
CA PRO A 33 48.04 23.64 -29.53
C PRO A 33 46.51 23.48 -29.44
N VAL A 34 46.03 22.29 -29.78
CA VAL A 34 44.62 21.91 -29.67
C VAL A 34 44.39 21.17 -28.34
N ASN A 35 43.41 21.61 -27.57
CA ASN A 35 42.94 20.85 -26.41
C ASN A 35 42.17 19.63 -26.92
N VAL A 36 42.78 18.45 -26.78
CA VAL A 36 42.13 17.16 -26.99
C VAL A 36 41.74 16.56 -25.64
N VAL A 37 40.50 16.08 -25.53
CA VAL A 37 40.01 15.34 -24.37
C VAL A 37 39.76 13.91 -24.82
N THR A 38 40.38 12.95 -24.15
CA THR A 38 40.11 11.52 -24.39
C THR A 38 38.73 11.17 -23.84
N ALA A 39 37.79 10.85 -24.72
CA ALA A 39 36.49 10.32 -24.30
C ALA A 39 36.69 8.99 -23.57
N ILE A 40 36.21 8.90 -22.33
CA ILE A 40 36.18 7.65 -21.56
C ILE A 40 34.74 7.16 -21.62
N GLU A 41 34.51 6.14 -22.45
CA GLU A 41 33.21 5.46 -22.50
C GLU A 41 32.99 4.70 -21.18
N LYS A 42 31.85 4.97 -20.55
CA LYS A 42 31.39 4.29 -19.34
C LYS A 42 29.90 4.02 -19.48
N GLU A 43 29.48 2.85 -19.02
CA GLU A 43 28.08 2.55 -18.80
C GLU A 43 27.52 3.52 -17.74
N ALA A 44 26.46 4.25 -18.11
CA ALA A 44 25.86 5.29 -17.29
C ALA A 44 24.37 4.99 -17.14
N ASN A 45 23.91 4.88 -15.88
CA ASN A 45 22.51 4.68 -15.59
C ASN A 45 21.75 5.98 -15.84
N GLU A 46 20.93 6.00 -16.89
CA GLU A 46 19.98 7.08 -17.14
C GLU A 46 18.80 6.96 -16.16
N TRP A 47 18.57 8.04 -15.41
CA TRP A 47 17.44 8.21 -14.51
C TRP A 47 16.56 9.34 -15.07
N ASP A 48 15.25 9.10 -15.14
CA ASP A 48 14.26 10.17 -15.37
C ASP A 48 13.63 10.52 -14.01
N GLU A 49 13.61 11.82 -13.68
CA GLU A 49 13.02 12.35 -12.45
C GLU A 49 11.53 12.69 -12.66
N PHE A 50 10.69 12.44 -11.66
CA PHE A 50 9.25 12.72 -11.72
C PHE A 50 8.73 13.25 -10.39
N THR A 51 7.75 14.16 -10.43
CA THR A 51 7.04 14.64 -9.23
C THR A 51 6.01 13.61 -8.79
N GLY A 52 6.16 13.10 -7.56
CA GLY A 52 5.22 12.15 -6.96
C GLY A 52 4.36 12.71 -5.81
N ARG A 53 3.42 11.89 -5.34
CA ARG A 53 2.66 12.09 -4.10
C ARG A 53 2.84 10.92 -3.16
N LEU A 54 3.07 11.20 -1.88
CA LEU A 54 3.06 10.20 -0.83
C LEU A 54 1.62 9.84 -0.43
N GLU A 55 1.31 8.54 -0.43
CA GLU A 55 0.02 7.98 0.02
C GLU A 55 0.24 6.77 0.93
N ALA A 56 -0.62 6.61 1.94
CA ALA A 56 -0.55 5.49 2.88
C ALA A 56 -0.88 4.16 2.18
N VAL A 57 -0.11 3.11 2.47
CA VAL A 57 -0.33 1.76 1.91
C VAL A 57 -1.65 1.16 2.42
N GLU A 58 -1.95 1.35 3.70
CA GLU A 58 -3.23 0.96 4.32
C GLU A 58 -3.98 2.19 4.82
N PHE A 59 -5.26 2.30 4.47
CA PHE A 59 -6.22 3.30 4.97
C PHE A 59 -7.46 2.57 5.48
N VAL A 60 -7.84 2.77 6.74
CA VAL A 60 -9.02 2.12 7.33
C VAL A 60 -9.86 3.10 8.14
N GLU A 61 -11.16 3.16 7.82
CA GLU A 61 -12.16 3.87 8.61
C GLU A 61 -12.59 3.01 9.80
N ILE A 62 -12.42 3.54 11.01
CA ILE A 62 -12.83 2.87 12.24
C ILE A 62 -14.32 3.12 12.46
N ARG A 63 -15.13 2.07 12.30
CA ARG A 63 -16.60 2.10 12.37
C ARG A 63 -17.10 1.09 13.43
N PRO A 64 -18.17 1.40 14.19
CA PRO A 64 -18.69 0.50 15.21
C PRO A 64 -19.41 -0.70 14.58
N ARG A 65 -19.26 -1.89 15.17
CA ARG A 65 -20.02 -3.09 14.78
C ARG A 65 -21.29 -3.31 15.60
N VAL A 66 -21.36 -2.72 16.78
CA VAL A 66 -22.48 -2.79 17.73
C VAL A 66 -22.92 -1.38 18.12
N SER A 67 -24.16 -1.26 18.62
CA SER A 67 -24.79 0.02 18.97
C SER A 67 -24.62 0.35 20.45
N GLY A 68 -24.35 1.61 20.80
CA GLY A 68 -24.34 2.04 22.20
C GLY A 68 -23.65 3.38 22.41
N HIS A 69 -23.53 3.80 23.66
CA HIS A 69 -22.88 5.06 24.01
C HIS A 69 -21.36 4.86 24.18
N ILE A 70 -20.54 5.77 23.65
CA ILE A 70 -19.10 5.78 23.90
C ILE A 70 -18.86 6.12 25.37
N THR A 71 -18.29 5.19 26.14
CA THR A 71 -17.91 5.40 27.55
C THR A 71 -16.48 5.91 27.68
N GLU A 72 -15.58 5.51 26.78
CA GLU A 72 -14.17 5.91 26.82
C GLU A 72 -13.58 6.13 25.43
N ILE A 73 -12.63 7.07 25.33
CA ILE A 73 -11.74 7.27 24.19
C ILE A 73 -10.32 7.06 24.72
N ARG A 74 -9.53 6.21 24.05
CA ARG A 74 -8.26 5.67 24.58
C ARG A 74 -7.02 6.05 23.77
N PHE A 75 -7.16 6.98 22.81
CA PHE A 75 -6.08 7.56 22.01
C PHE A 75 -6.11 9.10 22.04
N ASN A 76 -5.01 9.72 21.62
CA ASN A 76 -4.94 11.15 21.31
C ASN A 76 -4.91 11.34 19.78
N ALA A 77 -5.57 12.38 19.27
CA ALA A 77 -5.57 12.66 17.84
C ALA A 77 -4.14 12.86 17.29
N GLY A 78 -3.84 12.24 16.15
CA GLY A 78 -2.51 12.29 15.52
C GLY A 78 -1.45 11.39 16.15
N ALA A 79 -1.79 10.59 17.18
CA ALA A 79 -0.89 9.62 17.79
C ALA A 79 -0.60 8.42 16.86
N ILE A 80 0.53 7.75 17.10
CA ILE A 80 0.83 6.44 16.50
C ILE A 80 0.17 5.38 17.37
N VAL A 81 -0.58 4.47 16.74
CA VAL A 81 -1.29 3.34 17.36
C VAL A 81 -0.87 2.04 16.68
N LYS A 82 -0.89 0.94 17.43
CA LYS A 82 -0.57 -0.39 16.93
C LYS A 82 -1.80 -1.23 16.66
N LYS A 83 -1.62 -2.27 15.84
CA LYS A 83 -2.65 -3.28 15.58
C LYS A 83 -3.06 -3.97 16.88
N GLY A 84 -4.34 -3.87 17.22
CA GLY A 84 -4.92 -4.36 18.47
C GLY A 84 -5.04 -3.31 19.59
N ASP A 85 -4.45 -2.11 19.46
CA ASP A 85 -4.61 -1.04 20.45
C ASP A 85 -6.07 -0.59 20.53
N LEU A 86 -6.54 -0.39 21.77
CA LEU A 86 -7.91 0.03 22.06
C LEU A 86 -8.09 1.52 21.75
N LEU A 87 -9.05 1.84 20.87
CA LEU A 87 -9.35 3.21 20.45
C LEU A 87 -10.60 3.76 21.16
N TYR A 88 -11.68 2.99 21.17
CA TYR A 88 -12.95 3.36 21.81
C TYR A 88 -13.53 2.20 22.62
N VAL A 89 -14.26 2.55 23.68
CA VAL A 89 -15.12 1.63 24.42
C VAL A 89 -16.56 2.09 24.29
N ILE A 90 -17.43 1.20 23.81
CA ILE A 90 -18.89 1.32 23.92
C ILE A 90 -19.31 0.71 25.26
N ASP A 91 -20.35 1.25 25.91
CA ASP A 91 -20.91 0.73 27.17
C ASP A 91 -21.11 -0.80 27.13
N PRO A 92 -20.29 -1.59 27.87
CA PRO A 92 -20.35 -3.04 27.78
C PRO A 92 -21.46 -3.65 28.64
N ARG A 93 -22.11 -2.87 29.51
CA ARG A 93 -23.04 -3.41 30.52
C ARG A 93 -24.24 -4.17 29.92
N PRO A 94 -24.90 -3.72 28.83
CA PRO A 94 -25.97 -4.50 28.20
C PRO A 94 -25.44 -5.80 27.58
N TYR A 95 -24.30 -5.73 26.91
CA TYR A 95 -23.68 -6.86 26.22
C TYR A 95 -23.12 -7.92 27.20
N GLN A 96 -22.61 -7.50 28.35
CA GLN A 96 -22.22 -8.39 29.44
C GLN A 96 -23.44 -9.10 30.02
N ALA A 97 -24.53 -8.39 30.29
CA ALA A 97 -25.77 -8.99 30.80
C ALA A 97 -26.37 -10.01 29.82
N ASP A 98 -26.28 -9.76 28.51
CA ASP A 98 -26.69 -10.72 27.48
C ASP A 98 -25.75 -11.93 27.34
N PHE A 99 -24.43 -11.74 27.52
CA PHE A 99 -23.48 -12.85 27.61
C PHE A 99 -23.73 -13.72 28.85
N ASP A 100 -23.96 -13.11 30.02
CA ASP A 100 -24.23 -13.81 31.28
C ASP A 100 -25.55 -14.60 31.19
N ARG A 101 -26.59 -13.98 30.59
CA ARG A 101 -27.87 -14.64 30.27
C ARG A 101 -27.69 -15.85 29.36
N ALA A 102 -26.87 -15.74 28.30
CA ALA A 102 -26.59 -16.84 27.40
C ALA A 102 -25.69 -17.92 28.04
N ALA A 103 -24.79 -17.55 28.94
CA ALA A 103 -23.97 -18.49 29.72
C ALA A 103 -24.82 -19.35 30.67
N ALA A 104 -25.76 -18.72 31.40
CA ALA A 104 -26.70 -19.44 32.27
C ALA A 104 -27.62 -20.40 31.47
N GLU A 105 -27.98 -20.05 30.24
CA GLU A 105 -28.75 -20.94 29.36
C GLU A 105 -27.93 -22.16 28.90
N VAL A 106 -26.62 -22.00 28.63
CA VAL A 106 -25.72 -23.14 28.36
C VAL A 106 -25.63 -24.06 29.58
N GLU A 107 -25.53 -23.52 30.80
CA GLU A 107 -25.52 -24.32 32.02
C GLU A 107 -26.85 -25.07 32.24
N ARG A 108 -27.99 -24.44 31.92
CA ARG A 108 -29.31 -25.07 31.95
C ARG A 108 -29.41 -26.23 30.96
N MET A 109 -28.92 -26.06 29.73
CA MET A 109 -28.89 -27.13 28.72
C MET A 109 -27.91 -28.24 29.07
N ASP A 110 -26.75 -27.92 29.64
CA ASP A 110 -25.76 -28.89 30.09
C ASP A 110 -26.27 -29.76 31.24
N ALA A 111 -27.02 -29.18 32.20
CA ALA A 111 -27.71 -29.92 33.24
C ALA A 111 -28.78 -30.88 32.67
N GLN A 112 -29.55 -30.44 31.67
CA GLN A 112 -30.54 -31.30 30.98
C GLN A 112 -29.86 -32.42 30.18
N LEU A 113 -28.77 -32.13 29.47
CA LEU A 113 -27.97 -33.13 28.75
C LEU A 113 -27.37 -34.18 29.69
N LYS A 114 -26.84 -33.76 30.85
CA LYS A 114 -26.35 -34.66 31.90
C LYS A 114 -27.45 -35.58 32.42
N LEU A 115 -28.66 -35.07 32.66
CA LEU A 115 -29.80 -35.89 33.05
C LEU A 115 -30.18 -36.91 31.95
N ALA A 116 -30.33 -36.45 30.70
CA ALA A 116 -30.66 -37.32 29.57
C ALA A 116 -29.58 -38.40 29.32
N GLN A 117 -28.31 -38.08 29.52
CA GLN A 117 -27.19 -39.03 29.45
C GLN A 117 -27.27 -40.10 30.55
N ILE A 118 -27.62 -39.73 31.78
CA ILE A 118 -27.84 -40.67 32.91
C ILE A 118 -29.03 -41.58 32.61
N GLU A 119 -30.14 -41.04 32.09
CA GLU A 119 -31.30 -41.82 31.72
C GLU A 119 -31.01 -42.79 30.56
N LEU A 120 -30.28 -42.35 29.53
CA LEU A 120 -29.86 -43.21 28.42
C LEU A 120 -28.92 -44.34 28.88
N ASN A 121 -27.96 -44.04 29.76
CA ASN A 121 -27.08 -45.06 30.34
C ASN A 121 -27.87 -46.10 31.14
N ARG A 122 -28.83 -45.66 31.96
CA ARG A 122 -29.74 -46.55 32.69
C ARG A 122 -30.62 -47.37 31.75
N ALA A 123 -31.15 -46.76 30.67
CA ALA A 123 -31.93 -47.45 29.66
C ALA A 123 -31.09 -48.51 28.92
N LYS A 124 -29.80 -48.25 28.68
CA LYS A 124 -28.87 -49.24 28.12
C LYS A 124 -28.69 -50.44 29.06
N GLU A 125 -28.39 -50.21 30.33
CA GLU A 125 -28.28 -51.31 31.31
C GLU A 125 -29.56 -52.14 31.44
N LEU A 126 -30.74 -51.52 31.30
CA LEU A 126 -32.03 -52.20 31.32
C LEU A 126 -32.34 -52.91 29.99
N ARG A 127 -31.87 -52.40 28.85
CA ARG A 127 -31.90 -53.08 27.54
C ARG A 127 -31.09 -54.38 27.60
N ASP A 128 -29.87 -54.31 28.11
CA ASP A 128 -28.94 -55.45 28.20
C ASP A 128 -29.51 -56.56 29.13
N LYS A 129 -30.36 -56.17 30.09
CA LYS A 129 -31.13 -57.05 31.00
C LYS A 129 -32.55 -57.38 30.49
N ASN A 130 -32.88 -57.07 29.23
CA ASN A 130 -34.19 -57.25 28.59
C ASN A 130 -35.40 -56.73 29.39
N THR A 131 -35.20 -55.68 30.18
CA THR A 131 -36.19 -55.14 31.16
C THR A 131 -37.06 -54.00 30.60
N ILE A 132 -36.73 -53.46 29.41
CA ILE A 132 -37.51 -52.39 28.74
C ILE A 132 -37.79 -52.73 27.27
N SER A 133 -38.84 -52.17 26.67
CA SER A 133 -39.22 -52.35 25.26
C SER A 133 -38.34 -51.52 24.31
N ALA A 134 -38.21 -51.90 23.03
CA ALA A 134 -37.35 -51.24 22.04
C ALA A 134 -37.52 -49.71 22.02
N SER A 135 -38.77 -49.28 21.78
CA SER A 135 -39.21 -47.88 21.71
C SER A 135 -38.81 -47.04 22.93
N GLU A 136 -38.78 -47.60 24.14
CA GLU A 136 -38.39 -46.84 25.34
C GLU A 136 -36.91 -46.46 25.35
N PHE A 137 -36.03 -47.33 24.82
CA PHE A 137 -34.62 -47.00 24.66
C PHE A 137 -34.43 -45.97 23.54
N ASP A 138 -35.10 -46.17 22.41
CA ASP A 138 -35.03 -45.26 21.26
C ASP A 138 -35.54 -43.86 21.65
N GLN A 139 -36.60 -43.79 22.46
CA GLN A 139 -37.12 -42.54 23.03
C GLN A 139 -36.11 -41.85 23.95
N LYS A 140 -35.37 -42.59 24.80
CA LYS A 140 -34.30 -41.99 25.64
C LYS A 140 -33.09 -41.58 24.81
N ALA A 141 -32.74 -42.32 23.75
CA ALA A 141 -31.68 -41.95 22.81
C ALA A 141 -32.03 -40.66 22.05
N ALA A 142 -33.28 -40.55 21.56
CA ALA A 142 -33.80 -39.34 20.93
C ALA A 142 -33.83 -38.14 21.90
N THR A 143 -34.22 -38.35 23.16
CA THR A 143 -34.17 -37.29 24.19
C THR A 143 -32.73 -36.81 24.45
N TYR A 144 -31.76 -37.72 24.55
CA TYR A 144 -30.34 -37.36 24.68
C TYR A 144 -29.84 -36.56 23.47
N GLN A 145 -30.15 -37.01 22.24
CA GLN A 145 -29.80 -36.28 21.01
C GLN A 145 -30.45 -34.89 20.97
N GLY A 146 -31.71 -34.77 21.37
CA GLY A 146 -32.43 -33.49 21.49
C GLY A 146 -31.78 -32.53 22.49
N SER A 147 -31.42 -33.01 23.69
CA SER A 147 -30.69 -32.20 24.68
C SER A 147 -29.29 -31.80 24.21
N ALA A 148 -28.60 -32.66 23.44
CA ALA A 148 -27.29 -32.34 22.88
C ALA A 148 -27.39 -31.23 21.82
N ALA A 149 -28.38 -31.31 20.92
CA ALA A 149 -28.66 -30.27 19.94
C ALA A 149 -29.09 -28.94 20.61
N ALA A 150 -29.91 -29.01 21.67
CA ALA A 150 -30.32 -27.84 22.44
C ALA A 150 -29.14 -27.15 23.13
N LYS A 151 -28.20 -27.92 23.71
CA LYS A 151 -26.94 -27.39 24.23
C LYS A 151 -26.09 -26.70 23.16
N GLY A 152 -25.89 -27.33 22.00
CA GLY A 152 -25.15 -26.71 20.90
C GLY A 152 -25.77 -25.40 20.39
N SER A 153 -27.10 -25.30 20.40
CA SER A 153 -27.83 -24.07 20.10
C SER A 153 -27.57 -22.97 21.14
N ALA A 154 -27.61 -23.29 22.44
CA ALA A 154 -27.27 -22.36 23.51
C ALA A 154 -25.80 -21.91 23.46
N GLU A 155 -24.86 -22.82 23.12
CA GLU A 155 -23.44 -22.49 22.95
C GLU A 155 -23.22 -21.54 21.77
N ALA A 156 -23.92 -21.73 20.65
CA ALA A 156 -23.91 -20.79 19.53
C ALA A 156 -24.47 -19.40 19.92
N ALA A 157 -25.54 -19.35 20.72
CA ALA A 157 -26.09 -18.10 21.24
C ALA A 157 -25.11 -17.38 22.19
N LYS A 158 -24.43 -18.12 23.07
CA LYS A 158 -23.37 -17.58 23.95
C LYS A 158 -22.21 -17.02 23.15
N ASN A 159 -21.76 -17.71 22.11
CA ASN A 159 -20.67 -17.26 21.24
C ASN A 159 -21.06 -15.98 20.47
N SER A 160 -22.30 -15.86 20.02
CA SER A 160 -22.83 -14.62 19.42
C SER A 160 -22.82 -13.44 20.41
N ALA A 161 -23.28 -13.66 21.65
CA ALA A 161 -23.21 -12.64 22.71
C ALA A 161 -21.75 -12.26 23.06
N ALA A 162 -20.83 -13.22 23.08
CA ALA A 162 -19.40 -12.97 23.33
C ALA A 162 -18.76 -12.11 22.23
N LEU A 163 -19.07 -12.34 20.95
CA LEU A 163 -18.60 -11.51 19.84
C LEU A 163 -19.17 -10.08 19.92
N ASN A 164 -20.45 -9.93 20.28
CA ASN A 164 -21.03 -8.59 20.48
C ASN A 164 -20.36 -7.84 21.64
N LEU A 165 -20.03 -8.54 22.74
CA LEU A 165 -19.27 -7.99 23.85
C LEU A 165 -17.83 -7.61 23.44
N GLU A 166 -17.14 -8.43 22.64
CA GLU A 166 -15.82 -8.08 22.10
C GLU A 166 -15.89 -6.83 21.21
N PHE A 167 -16.93 -6.72 20.38
CA PHE A 167 -17.15 -5.57 19.50
C PHE A 167 -17.48 -4.25 20.24
N THR A 168 -17.71 -4.27 21.57
CA THR A 168 -17.73 -3.04 22.37
C THR A 168 -16.35 -2.40 22.51
N GLN A 169 -15.28 -3.18 22.37
CA GLN A 169 -13.88 -2.74 22.40
C GLN A 169 -13.38 -2.52 20.98
N ILE A 170 -13.46 -1.30 20.49
CA ILE A 170 -13.06 -0.95 19.12
C ILE A 170 -11.55 -0.72 19.09
N LYS A 171 -10.84 -1.63 18.41
CA LYS A 171 -9.37 -1.68 18.33
C LYS A 171 -8.88 -1.32 16.93
N SER A 172 -7.63 -0.85 16.80
CA SER A 172 -7.03 -0.62 15.49
C SER A 172 -6.79 -1.95 14.74
N PRO A 173 -7.21 -2.08 13.47
CA PRO A 173 -6.98 -3.29 12.66
C PRO A 173 -5.59 -3.31 11.99
N ILE A 174 -4.91 -2.17 11.96
CA ILE A 174 -3.60 -1.93 11.35
C ILE A 174 -2.70 -1.15 12.32
N ASP A 175 -1.40 -1.16 12.07
CA ASP A 175 -0.43 -0.25 12.69
C ASP A 175 -0.42 1.07 11.89
N GLY A 176 -0.32 2.23 12.56
CA GLY A 176 -0.38 3.51 11.85
C GLY A 176 -0.63 4.73 12.72
N ARG A 177 -1.03 5.83 12.10
CA ARG A 177 -1.43 7.08 12.78
C ARG A 177 -2.95 7.20 12.79
N VAL A 178 -3.51 7.49 13.96
CA VAL A 178 -4.94 7.75 14.14
C VAL A 178 -5.26 9.23 13.92
N SER A 179 -6.38 9.52 13.29
CA SER A 179 -6.85 10.89 13.03
C SER A 179 -7.49 11.54 14.28
N ASP A 180 -8.19 12.65 14.06
CA ASP A 180 -9.19 13.20 14.95
C ASP A 180 -10.26 12.18 15.40
N ALA A 181 -10.83 12.40 16.59
CA ALA A 181 -12.01 11.69 17.05
C ALA A 181 -13.26 12.45 16.59
N ARG A 182 -13.97 11.92 15.59
CA ARG A 182 -15.17 12.57 15.01
C ARG A 182 -16.38 12.54 15.94
N ILE A 183 -16.36 11.67 16.95
CA ILE A 183 -17.45 11.48 17.91
C ILE A 183 -16.91 11.62 19.34
N THR A 184 -17.61 12.41 20.16
CA THR A 184 -17.29 12.69 21.55
C THR A 184 -17.81 11.61 22.51
N LEU A 185 -17.17 11.51 23.68
CA LEU A 185 -17.60 10.65 24.80
C LEU A 185 -19.04 10.98 25.20
N GLY A 186 -19.84 9.95 25.45
CA GLY A 186 -21.27 10.05 25.79
C GLY A 186 -22.22 10.00 24.60
N ASN A 187 -21.74 10.20 23.37
CA ASN A 187 -22.60 10.11 22.17
C ASN A 187 -23.02 8.65 21.90
N LEU A 188 -24.24 8.49 21.40
CA LEU A 188 -24.75 7.22 20.86
C LEU A 188 -24.15 6.96 19.47
N VAL A 189 -23.62 5.76 19.24
CA VAL A 189 -23.15 5.29 17.94
C VAL A 189 -23.95 4.06 17.48
N GLN A 190 -24.08 3.92 16.17
CA GLN A 190 -24.84 2.85 15.51
C GLN A 190 -24.03 2.27 14.33
N PRO A 191 -23.98 0.94 14.14
CA PRO A 191 -23.39 0.34 12.94
C PRO A 191 -24.14 0.76 11.68
N GLY A 192 -23.40 1.11 10.62
CA GLY A 192 -23.94 1.53 9.34
C GLY A 192 -22.86 1.92 8.33
N ALA A 193 -23.27 2.24 7.09
CA ALA A 193 -22.36 2.65 6.01
C ALA A 193 -22.26 4.18 5.82
N GLY A 194 -23.12 4.97 6.47
CA GLY A 194 -23.12 6.43 6.35
C GLY A 194 -21.86 7.10 6.97
N PRO A 195 -21.60 8.39 6.65
CA PRO A 195 -20.45 9.13 7.18
C PRO A 195 -20.50 9.24 8.72
N GLU A 196 -21.68 9.40 9.30
CA GLU A 196 -21.94 9.52 10.75
C GLU A 196 -21.49 8.32 11.60
N SER A 197 -21.13 7.19 10.98
CA SER A 197 -20.64 6.00 11.70
C SER A 197 -19.10 5.88 11.70
N VAL A 198 -18.38 6.80 11.04
CA VAL A 198 -16.91 6.84 11.12
C VAL A 198 -16.50 7.53 12.42
N LEU A 199 -15.91 6.77 13.34
CA LEU A 199 -15.45 7.29 14.63
C LEU A 199 -14.12 8.05 14.46
N THR A 200 -13.19 7.45 13.70
CA THR A 200 -11.90 8.01 13.31
C THR A 200 -11.38 7.25 12.08
N THR A 201 -10.23 7.64 11.55
CA THR A 201 -9.51 6.91 10.50
C THR A 201 -8.10 6.60 10.97
N VAL A 202 -7.58 5.41 10.64
CA VAL A 202 -6.17 5.04 10.83
C VAL A 202 -5.53 4.90 9.46
N VAL A 203 -4.33 5.47 9.30
CA VAL A 203 -3.52 5.38 8.09
C VAL A 203 -2.16 4.81 8.42
N SER A 204 -1.64 3.88 7.61
CA SER A 204 -0.26 3.43 7.79
C SER A 204 0.72 4.58 7.56
N VAL A 205 1.82 4.55 8.31
CA VAL A 205 2.94 5.50 8.22
C VAL A 205 4.18 4.80 7.64
N ASP A 206 4.24 3.48 7.77
CA ASP A 206 5.33 2.60 7.37
C ASP A 206 4.73 1.21 7.10
N PRO A 207 4.76 0.68 5.85
CA PRO A 207 5.27 1.32 4.64
C PRO A 207 4.38 2.45 4.09
N ILE A 208 4.95 3.26 3.20
CA ILE A 208 4.28 4.35 2.46
C ILE A 208 4.53 4.21 0.95
N TYR A 209 3.56 4.55 0.11
CA TYR A 209 3.74 4.59 -1.35
C TYR A 209 4.11 6.00 -1.83
N ALA A 210 5.06 6.09 -2.75
CA ALA A 210 5.24 7.26 -3.60
C ALA A 210 4.58 6.99 -4.97
N LYS A 211 3.38 7.53 -5.19
CA LYS A 211 2.72 7.46 -6.50
C LYS A 211 3.29 8.51 -7.44
N VAL A 212 3.52 8.13 -8.69
CA VAL A 212 4.14 8.96 -9.72
C VAL A 212 3.32 8.83 -11.00
N ASP A 213 2.91 9.98 -11.56
CA ASP A 213 2.33 10.06 -12.89
C ASP A 213 3.46 10.28 -13.90
N ALA A 214 3.59 9.39 -14.91
CA ALA A 214 4.67 9.42 -15.88
C ALA A 214 4.15 9.70 -17.31
N ASP A 215 4.81 10.60 -18.04
CA ASP A 215 4.46 10.94 -19.42
C ASP A 215 4.49 9.72 -20.35
N GLU A 216 3.54 9.65 -21.29
CA GLU A 216 3.45 8.56 -22.28
C GLU A 216 4.78 8.37 -23.05
N ASN A 217 5.49 9.45 -23.36
CA ASN A 217 6.80 9.38 -24.01
C ASN A 217 7.85 8.64 -23.17
N ALA A 218 7.86 8.84 -21.84
CA ALA A 218 8.74 8.13 -20.93
C ALA A 218 8.32 6.66 -20.78
N VAL A 219 7.02 6.37 -20.66
CA VAL A 219 6.51 4.99 -20.64
C VAL A 219 6.90 4.25 -21.93
N LEU A 220 6.76 4.87 -23.11
CA LEU A 220 7.15 4.30 -24.40
C LEU A 220 8.68 4.14 -24.57
N LYS A 221 9.50 5.03 -23.99
CA LYS A 221 10.96 4.87 -23.86
C LYS A 221 11.29 3.60 -23.08
N TYR A 222 10.67 3.42 -21.90
CA TYR A 222 10.93 2.27 -21.04
C TYR A 222 10.39 0.93 -21.58
N VAL A 223 9.23 0.92 -22.26
CA VAL A 223 8.72 -0.28 -22.93
C VAL A 223 9.69 -0.75 -24.02
N LYS A 224 10.15 0.15 -24.90
CA LYS A 224 11.12 -0.20 -25.97
C LYS A 224 12.44 -0.70 -25.42
N LEU A 225 12.99 -0.05 -24.38
CA LEU A 225 14.21 -0.52 -23.72
C LEU A 225 14.05 -1.91 -23.07
N SER A 226 12.84 -2.29 -22.68
CA SER A 226 12.53 -3.64 -22.19
C SER A 226 12.33 -4.66 -23.32
N GLU A 227 11.75 -4.27 -24.46
CA GLU A 227 11.62 -5.13 -25.65
C GLU A 227 12.99 -5.39 -26.31
N GLU A 228 13.88 -4.40 -26.31
CA GLU A 228 15.26 -4.51 -26.76
C GLU A 228 16.16 -5.32 -25.79
N GLY A 229 15.63 -5.78 -24.65
CA GLY A 229 16.36 -6.56 -23.65
C GLY A 229 17.42 -5.78 -22.86
N LYS A 230 17.48 -4.46 -23.00
CA LYS A 230 18.46 -3.56 -22.34
C LYS A 230 18.09 -3.23 -20.89
N ARG A 231 16.82 -3.41 -20.51
CA ARG A 231 16.29 -3.19 -19.16
C ARG A 231 15.27 -4.27 -18.84
N VAL A 232 15.16 -4.69 -17.58
CA VAL A 232 14.06 -5.58 -17.16
C VAL A 232 12.80 -4.73 -16.94
N SER A 233 11.63 -5.25 -17.35
CA SER A 233 10.37 -4.53 -17.18
C SER A 233 10.05 -4.28 -15.71
N ALA A 234 9.61 -3.06 -15.38
CA ALA A 234 9.06 -2.68 -14.09
C ALA A 234 7.80 -3.49 -13.68
N ARG A 235 7.21 -4.25 -14.63
CA ARG A 235 6.11 -5.19 -14.39
C ARG A 235 6.57 -6.60 -13.99
N THR A 236 7.89 -6.84 -13.88
CA THR A 236 8.47 -8.19 -13.73
C THR A 236 9.65 -8.25 -12.77
N ALA A 237 10.35 -7.13 -12.53
CA ALA A 237 11.38 -7.02 -11.50
C ALA A 237 11.21 -5.73 -10.70
N GLN A 238 11.56 -5.79 -9.42
CA GLN A 238 11.68 -4.62 -8.56
C GLN A 238 12.84 -3.75 -9.07
N ILE A 239 12.50 -2.62 -9.69
CA ILE A 239 13.46 -1.59 -10.08
C ILE A 239 13.66 -0.67 -8.86
N PRO A 240 14.90 -0.40 -8.42
CA PRO A 240 15.14 0.57 -7.36
C PRO A 240 14.69 1.96 -7.82
N ALA A 241 14.00 2.67 -6.93
CA ALA A 241 13.56 4.04 -7.10
C ALA A 241 13.97 4.82 -5.86
N PHE A 242 14.56 6.00 -6.04
CA PHE A 242 14.99 6.86 -4.95
C PHE A 242 14.02 8.05 -4.83
N VAL A 243 13.74 8.48 -3.61
CA VAL A 243 12.82 9.57 -3.31
C VAL A 243 13.55 10.64 -2.49
N GLU A 244 13.35 11.91 -2.85
CA GLU A 244 13.65 13.06 -2.01
C GLU A 244 12.36 13.74 -1.55
N LEU A 245 12.37 14.27 -0.33
CA LEU A 245 11.41 15.28 0.10
C LEU A 245 11.92 16.67 -0.30
N GLY A 246 11.03 17.64 -0.51
CA GLY A 246 11.39 19.02 -0.93
C GLY A 246 12.19 19.86 0.11
N ASN A 247 12.77 19.22 1.12
CA ASN A 247 13.68 19.78 2.11
C ASN A 247 14.98 18.95 2.24
N GLU A 248 15.20 17.99 1.34
CA GLU A 248 16.34 17.07 1.28
C GLU A 248 17.11 17.31 -0.03
N ALA A 249 18.14 16.50 -0.29
CA ALA A 249 18.89 16.46 -1.53
C ALA A 249 19.50 15.06 -1.70
N ASP A 250 19.96 14.73 -2.91
CA ASP A 250 20.61 13.46 -3.26
C ASP A 250 19.74 12.21 -3.04
N PHE A 251 18.41 12.34 -3.09
CA PHE A 251 17.40 11.27 -3.01
C PHE A 251 17.67 10.19 -1.93
N PRO A 252 17.62 10.54 -0.63
CA PRO A 252 18.13 9.70 0.45
C PRO A 252 17.26 8.47 0.78
N HIS A 253 16.01 8.40 0.30
CA HIS A 253 15.09 7.29 0.59
C HIS A 253 15.09 6.27 -0.55
N GLU A 254 15.71 5.09 -0.34
CA GLU A 254 15.64 3.97 -1.27
C GLU A 254 14.30 3.22 -1.15
N GLY A 255 13.67 2.94 -2.28
CA GLY A 255 12.50 2.08 -2.42
C GLY A 255 12.51 1.32 -3.75
N TYR A 256 11.39 0.70 -4.09
CA TYR A 256 11.24 -0.08 -5.32
C TYR A 256 9.92 0.24 -6.03
N ILE A 257 9.91 0.14 -7.36
CA ILE A 257 8.65 0.16 -8.12
C ILE A 257 7.88 -1.12 -7.82
N ASP A 258 6.74 -0.98 -7.13
CA ASP A 258 5.86 -2.08 -6.73
C ASP A 258 4.95 -2.54 -7.89
N PHE A 259 4.25 -1.59 -8.54
CA PHE A 259 3.45 -1.87 -9.72
C PHE A 259 3.41 -0.68 -10.70
N VAL A 260 2.97 -0.95 -11.93
CA VAL A 260 2.67 0.06 -12.96
C VAL A 260 1.29 -0.23 -13.53
N ASP A 261 0.31 0.64 -13.25
CA ASP A 261 -1.04 0.61 -13.85
C ASP A 261 -1.12 1.60 -15.04
N ASN A 262 -2.21 1.57 -15.79
CA ASN A 262 -2.46 2.45 -16.95
C ASN A 262 -3.93 2.89 -17.03
N ARG A 263 -4.51 3.21 -15.87
CA ARG A 263 -5.93 3.56 -15.66
C ARG A 263 -6.15 5.05 -15.43
#